data_AF-A0A928S580-F1
#
_entry.id   AF-A0A928S580-F1
#
_cell.length_a   1.000
_cell.length_b   1.000
_cell.length_c   1.000
_cell.angle_alpha   90.00
_cell.angle_beta   90.00
_cell.angle_gamma   90.00
#
_symmetry.space_group_name_H-M   'P 1'
#
loop_
_entity.id
_entity.type
_entity.pdbx_description
1 polymer ?
#
loop_
_entity_poly.entity_id
_entity_poly.type
_entity_poly.pdbx_seq_one_letter_code
_entity_poly.pdbx_strand_id
1 'polypeptide(L)'
;MLISTTGRPEGRGLPRIVGVALLCGFVAVTFCVADPVTASSAAPPRPADALTEGDALPRNLTDDELRYLKAFPPAPPQRAVVPPTGPVHCPAEYEPMQGILVAWEGNASWKLILAQMARHITTTGDADVYVMCDDTTDRDDALVQLSNAGADMARVRTHLVATDTIWIRDYGPRYVVEGGCRAIVDHRYNRPRPRDDDQPFFWRTVWNHALYEIPLTHGGGNFHLDALGRSFTTRLINNENPDKTEQQIHELWREFQNLDTTFFNPFDRTVDATQHIDMWMQVIADDAIIISDWPFNDGSSQDRICDRAADDLAARGYRIFRTPARSVSGTHYTYTNVVMCNDVVMIPSYTNSSVRQHNAEALTVYEAALPDKTIVQIDAQAIVTAAGVLHCIVMHMPAPPGGRNPTVYLKNLRGGDVLRGGDSVDVSWISDDDEGVTSVDILLSTDGGDTFDTIVAEDLPPTGGFAWTVPDLPTDQGRLRLVVHDADGRTGADESDADFLICSSDGCPCTGGERIKKVRCKQGAGTFTLVVILSGGRSGDTYLVTLSTGREFAGVLNDRGKGKAKFTGVPQGAGLATAAWGCGATDELAYACP
;
A
#
# COMPACT_ATOMS: atom_id res chain seq x y z
N MET A 1 -46.21 52.32 -19.17
CA MET A 1 -45.96 53.67 -18.60
C MET A 1 -44.47 53.73 -18.29
N LEU A 2 -43.61 54.32 -19.13
CA LEU A 2 -43.42 55.75 -19.49
C LEU A 2 -42.53 56.53 -18.49
N ILE A 3 -41.30 56.86 -18.92
CA ILE A 3 -40.54 58.14 -18.73
C ILE A 3 -40.11 58.49 -17.26
N SER A 4 -38.90 58.91 -16.84
CA SER A 4 -37.59 59.38 -17.38
C SER A 4 -37.20 60.79 -16.88
N THR A 5 -35.97 60.99 -16.36
CA THR A 5 -35.17 62.26 -16.21
C THR A 5 -35.74 63.42 -15.32
N THR A 6 -35.03 64.29 -14.56
CA THR A 6 -33.64 64.86 -14.42
C THR A 6 -33.29 65.12 -12.91
N GLY A 7 -32.21 65.78 -12.41
CA GLY A 7 -30.88 66.12 -12.95
C GLY A 7 -30.11 67.36 -12.36
N ARG A 8 -29.45 67.25 -11.18
CA ARG A 8 -28.34 68.13 -10.61
C ARG A 8 -28.68 69.57 -10.13
N PRO A 9 -27.87 70.27 -9.27
CA PRO A 9 -26.44 70.64 -9.47
C PRO A 9 -25.48 70.63 -8.22
N GLU A 10 -24.29 71.26 -8.35
CA GLU A 10 -23.06 71.09 -7.55
C GLU A 10 -22.69 72.26 -6.59
N GLY A 11 -21.70 72.06 -5.70
CA GLY A 11 -21.01 73.12 -4.91
C GLY A 11 -19.76 72.63 -4.16
N ARG A 12 -18.69 73.45 -4.07
CA ARG A 12 -17.33 73.09 -3.57
C ARG A 12 -17.00 73.61 -2.15
N GLY A 13 -16.02 73.01 -1.45
CA GLY A 13 -15.34 73.62 -0.30
C GLY A 13 -14.17 72.81 0.29
N LEU A 14 -13.01 73.45 0.57
CA LEU A 14 -11.81 72.85 1.20
C LEU A 14 -10.92 73.96 1.84
N PRO A 15 -10.60 73.87 3.16
CA PRO A 15 -9.21 74.03 3.69
C PRO A 15 -8.95 73.28 5.04
N ARG A 16 -7.77 73.19 5.69
CA ARG A 16 -6.32 73.23 5.34
C ARG A 16 -5.45 72.72 6.53
N ILE A 17 -4.40 71.92 6.25
CA ILE A 17 -3.01 71.96 6.79
C ILE A 17 -2.73 71.96 8.31
N VAL A 18 -1.94 70.97 8.78
CA VAL A 18 -0.59 71.15 9.40
C VAL A 18 0.28 69.94 9.00
N GLY A 19 1.58 70.11 8.79
CA GLY A 19 2.53 69.01 8.50
C GLY A 19 3.85 69.16 9.26
N VAL A 20 4.62 68.07 9.34
CA VAL A 20 6.00 68.02 9.86
C VAL A 20 6.83 67.12 8.95
N ALA A 21 8.11 67.46 8.74
CA ALA A 21 9.05 66.76 7.87
C ALA A 21 10.27 66.21 8.66
N LEU A 22 11.17 65.55 7.91
CA LEU A 22 12.43 64.84 8.26
C LEU A 22 12.23 63.33 8.51
N LEU A 23 13.07 62.42 7.97
CA LEU A 23 14.50 62.50 7.65
C LEU A 23 14.89 61.42 6.60
N CYS A 24 15.81 61.70 5.68
CA CYS A 24 16.20 60.75 4.62
C CYS A 24 17.30 59.77 5.07
N GLY A 25 17.14 58.49 4.74
CA GLY A 25 18.20 57.47 4.78
C GLY A 25 18.18 56.63 3.50
N PHE A 26 19.29 56.58 2.77
CA PHE A 26 19.43 55.79 1.56
C PHE A 26 19.63 54.31 1.89
N VAL A 27 18.81 53.43 1.32
CA VAL A 27 19.11 52.00 1.17
C VAL A 27 19.04 51.67 -0.32
N ALA A 28 20.13 51.12 -0.87
CA ALA A 28 20.17 50.69 -2.26
C ALA A 28 19.39 49.37 -2.41
N VAL A 29 18.23 49.42 -3.07
CA VAL A 29 17.49 48.22 -3.45
C VAL A 29 18.03 47.73 -4.78
N THR A 30 18.72 46.58 -4.76
CA THR A 30 19.11 45.86 -5.97
C THR A 30 17.85 45.32 -6.64
N PHE A 31 17.52 45.83 -7.82
CA PHE A 31 16.48 45.23 -8.66
C PHE A 31 16.99 43.89 -9.21
N CYS A 32 16.64 42.80 -8.52
CA CYS A 32 16.56 41.49 -9.17
C CYS A 32 15.41 41.56 -10.17
N VAL A 33 15.74 41.67 -11.46
CA VAL A 33 14.78 41.40 -12.53
C VAL A 33 14.44 39.91 -12.41
N ALA A 34 13.24 39.61 -11.93
CA ALA A 34 12.72 38.26 -12.02
C ALA A 34 12.52 37.95 -13.52
N ASP A 35 13.19 36.91 -14.02
CA ASP A 35 12.84 36.34 -15.31
C ASP A 35 11.34 36.00 -15.31
N PRO A 36 10.63 36.21 -16.43
CA PRO A 36 9.23 35.84 -16.50
C PRO A 36 9.12 34.34 -16.28
N VAL A 37 8.53 33.95 -15.14
CA VAL A 37 8.08 32.58 -14.92
C VAL A 37 7.19 32.24 -16.09
N THR A 38 7.69 31.38 -16.98
CA THR A 38 6.87 30.78 -18.01
C THR A 38 5.78 30.03 -17.27
N ALA A 39 4.54 30.49 -17.41
CA ALA A 39 3.40 29.77 -16.87
C ALA A 39 3.43 28.38 -17.53
N SER A 40 3.81 27.37 -16.75
CA SER A 40 3.58 25.98 -17.12
C SER A 40 2.11 25.90 -17.46
N SER A 41 1.79 25.59 -18.71
CA SER A 41 0.40 25.50 -19.14
C SER A 41 -0.28 24.47 -18.26
N ALA A 42 -1.17 24.91 -17.37
CA ALA A 42 -1.99 24.02 -16.58
C ALA A 42 -2.64 23.02 -17.56
N ALA A 43 -2.59 21.74 -17.23
CA ALA A 43 -3.26 20.74 -18.04
C ALA A 43 -4.73 21.17 -18.19
N PRO A 44 -5.33 21.07 -19.39
CA PRO A 44 -6.77 21.26 -19.54
C PRO A 44 -7.51 20.26 -18.66
N PRO A 45 -8.76 20.55 -18.27
CA PRO A 45 -9.59 19.59 -17.53
C PRO A 45 -9.58 18.22 -18.22
N ARG A 46 -9.48 17.17 -17.42
CA ARG A 46 -9.50 15.78 -17.88
C ARG A 46 -10.84 15.48 -18.56
N PRO A 47 -10.89 14.48 -19.46
CA PRO A 47 -12.15 13.96 -19.96
C PRO A 47 -13.12 13.58 -18.83
N ALA A 48 -12.61 12.98 -17.75
CA ALA A 48 -13.41 12.69 -16.54
C ALA A 48 -14.04 13.97 -15.93
N ASP A 49 -13.30 15.09 -15.88
CA ASP A 49 -13.82 16.39 -15.42
C ASP A 49 -14.86 17.02 -16.39
N ALA A 50 -15.16 16.35 -17.53
CA ALA A 50 -16.14 16.76 -18.53
C ALA A 50 -17.24 15.69 -18.80
N LEU A 51 -17.17 14.54 -18.12
CA LEU A 51 -18.24 13.54 -18.08
C LEU A 51 -19.23 13.95 -16.98
N THR A 52 -20.46 13.46 -17.05
CA THR A 52 -21.47 13.74 -16.01
C THR A 52 -21.28 12.72 -14.88
N GLU A 53 -21.29 13.18 -13.63
CA GLU A 53 -21.33 12.27 -12.47
C GLU A 53 -22.47 11.25 -12.64
N GLY A 54 -22.21 9.97 -12.37
CA GLY A 54 -23.17 8.88 -12.62
C GLY A 54 -23.27 8.36 -14.07
N ASP A 55 -22.44 8.83 -15.01
CA ASP A 55 -22.41 8.30 -16.38
C ASP A 55 -22.01 6.81 -16.40
N ALA A 56 -22.71 6.01 -17.21
CA ALA A 56 -22.48 4.57 -17.36
C ALA A 56 -21.24 4.27 -18.23
N LEU A 57 -20.06 4.69 -17.77
CA LEU A 57 -18.80 4.60 -18.52
C LEU A 57 -18.32 3.15 -18.69
N PRO A 58 -17.78 2.78 -19.87
CA PRO A 58 -17.25 1.46 -20.10
C PRO A 58 -16.00 1.18 -19.24
N ARG A 59 -15.70 -0.11 -19.04
CA ARG A 59 -14.52 -0.54 -18.28
C ARG A 59 -13.22 -0.15 -18.98
N ASN A 60 -13.16 -0.28 -20.30
CA ASN A 60 -12.03 0.19 -21.11
C ASN A 60 -11.96 1.73 -21.14
N LEU A 61 -10.80 2.27 -21.52
CA LEU A 61 -10.65 3.69 -21.82
C LEU A 61 -11.59 4.09 -22.98
N THR A 62 -12.25 5.23 -22.84
CA THR A 62 -12.93 5.93 -23.94
C THR A 62 -11.92 6.57 -24.90
N ASP A 63 -12.38 6.95 -26.10
CA ASP A 63 -11.54 7.65 -27.08
C ASP A 63 -10.98 8.99 -26.55
N ASP A 64 -11.72 9.69 -25.70
CA ASP A 64 -11.26 10.94 -25.08
C ASP A 64 -10.24 10.70 -23.97
N GLU A 65 -10.45 9.69 -23.12
CA GLU A 65 -9.43 9.27 -22.13
C GLU A 65 -8.13 8.82 -22.81
N LEU A 66 -8.22 8.07 -23.93
CA LEU A 66 -7.07 7.70 -24.76
C LEU A 66 -6.35 8.93 -25.34
N ARG A 67 -7.10 9.91 -25.86
CA ARG A 67 -6.54 11.19 -26.35
C ARG A 67 -5.85 11.96 -25.23
N TYR A 68 -6.44 12.00 -24.05
CA TYR A 68 -5.90 12.71 -22.89
C TYR A 68 -4.61 12.05 -22.36
N LEU A 69 -4.62 10.75 -22.08
CA LEU A 69 -3.43 10.04 -21.57
C LEU A 69 -2.23 10.13 -22.54
N LYS A 70 -2.49 10.21 -23.85
CA LYS A 70 -1.45 10.43 -24.86
C LYS A 70 -0.83 11.83 -24.83
N ALA A 71 -1.59 12.84 -24.40
CA ALA A 71 -1.13 14.23 -24.28
C ALA A 71 -0.56 14.54 -22.88
N PHE A 72 -1.10 13.89 -21.85
CA PHE A 72 -0.77 14.07 -20.44
C PHE A 72 -0.44 12.69 -19.86
N PRO A 73 0.75 12.13 -20.14
CA PRO A 73 1.15 10.85 -19.61
C PRO A 73 1.16 10.91 -18.08
N PRO A 74 0.67 9.86 -17.39
CA PRO A 74 0.51 9.92 -15.94
C PRO A 74 1.85 10.09 -15.19
N ALA A 75 1.89 10.99 -14.21
CA ALA A 75 3.10 11.28 -13.41
C ALA A 75 3.60 10.04 -12.62
N PRO A 76 4.88 9.95 -12.21
CA PRO A 76 5.36 8.86 -11.36
C PRO A 76 4.58 8.73 -10.04
N PRO A 77 4.62 7.55 -9.37
CA PRO A 77 3.95 7.31 -8.09
C PRO A 77 4.23 8.39 -7.05
N GLN A 78 3.23 8.74 -6.24
CA GLN A 78 3.24 9.97 -5.44
C GLN A 78 3.53 9.77 -3.95
N ARG A 79 3.29 8.58 -3.40
CA ARG A 79 3.40 8.24 -1.97
C ARG A 79 4.66 7.39 -1.73
N ALA A 80 4.91 7.03 -0.47
CA ALA A 80 6.13 6.35 -0.07
C ALA A 80 6.17 4.88 -0.56
N VAL A 81 7.21 4.55 -1.33
CA VAL A 81 7.46 3.22 -1.94
C VAL A 81 8.25 2.28 -1.01
N VAL A 82 8.01 2.35 0.31
CA VAL A 82 8.61 1.41 1.27
C VAL A 82 7.65 0.22 1.42
N PRO A 83 8.09 -1.03 1.17
CA PRO A 83 7.23 -2.20 1.34
C PRO A 83 6.89 -2.46 2.82
N PRO A 84 5.92 -3.34 3.12
CA PRO A 84 5.69 -3.84 4.47
C PRO A 84 6.96 -4.45 5.08
N THR A 85 7.10 -4.39 6.40
CA THR A 85 8.29 -4.89 7.12
C THR A 85 8.09 -6.27 7.76
N GLY A 86 6.84 -6.66 8.03
CA GLY A 86 6.51 -7.93 8.66
C GLY A 86 6.31 -9.11 7.71
N PRO A 87 5.95 -10.28 8.25
CA PRO A 87 5.37 -11.37 7.47
C PRO A 87 4.14 -10.84 6.72
N VAL A 88 4.16 -10.94 5.38
CA VAL A 88 3.05 -10.50 4.53
C VAL A 88 2.28 -11.72 4.01
N HIS A 89 0.96 -11.68 4.18
CA HIS A 89 0.01 -12.55 3.49
C HIS A 89 -0.88 -11.69 2.58
N CYS A 90 -1.21 -12.16 1.39
CA CYS A 90 -2.15 -11.49 0.50
C CYS A 90 -3.42 -12.36 0.42
N PRO A 91 -4.53 -11.95 1.05
CA PRO A 91 -5.72 -12.80 1.13
C PRO A 91 -6.32 -13.13 -0.23
N ALA A 92 -6.62 -14.41 -0.45
CA ALA A 92 -7.37 -14.90 -1.59
C ALA A 92 -8.88 -14.71 -1.40
N GLU A 93 -9.63 -14.70 -2.50
CA GLU A 93 -11.03 -14.28 -2.53
C GLU A 93 -12.02 -15.31 -1.96
N TYR A 94 -11.53 -16.52 -1.67
CA TYR A 94 -12.26 -17.58 -0.98
C TYR A 94 -11.87 -17.72 0.51
N GLU A 95 -10.94 -16.90 1.00
CA GLU A 95 -10.69 -16.75 2.44
C GLU A 95 -11.86 -15.99 3.11
N PRO A 96 -11.96 -16.00 4.46
CA PRO A 96 -13.03 -15.29 5.16
C PRO A 96 -13.05 -13.78 4.86
N MET A 97 -14.23 -13.24 4.57
CA MET A 97 -14.48 -11.85 4.20
C MET A 97 -15.30 -11.15 5.30
N GLN A 98 -14.86 -9.97 5.73
CA GLN A 98 -15.68 -9.06 6.54
C GLN A 98 -16.77 -8.40 5.68
N GLY A 99 -16.45 -8.10 4.42
CA GLY A 99 -17.41 -7.44 3.55
C GLY A 99 -16.96 -7.26 2.11
N ILE A 100 -17.85 -6.64 1.35
CA ILE A 100 -17.70 -6.34 -0.07
C ILE A 100 -17.95 -4.84 -0.29
N LEU A 101 -17.05 -4.20 -1.03
CA LEU A 101 -17.12 -2.79 -1.39
C LEU A 101 -17.75 -2.65 -2.78
N VAL A 102 -18.68 -1.72 -2.93
CA VAL A 102 -19.38 -1.39 -4.19
C VAL A 102 -19.52 0.12 -4.37
N ALA A 103 -19.26 0.64 -5.57
CA ALA A 103 -19.53 2.02 -5.92
C ALA A 103 -20.96 2.14 -6.49
N TRP A 104 -21.79 3.05 -5.96
CA TRP A 104 -23.21 3.17 -6.32
C TRP A 104 -23.42 3.95 -7.62
N GLU A 105 -22.92 3.37 -8.71
CA GLU A 105 -22.61 4.09 -9.94
C GLU A 105 -23.40 3.62 -11.17
N GLY A 106 -23.42 4.47 -12.19
CA GLY A 106 -24.03 4.18 -13.48
C GLY A 106 -25.55 4.03 -13.47
N ASN A 107 -26.07 3.36 -14.50
CA ASN A 107 -27.52 3.32 -14.77
C ASN A 107 -28.30 2.36 -13.85
N ALA A 108 -29.62 2.56 -13.78
CA ALA A 108 -30.52 1.78 -12.93
C ALA A 108 -30.45 0.24 -13.13
N SER A 109 -30.07 -0.25 -14.32
CA SER A 109 -29.91 -1.69 -14.55
C SER A 109 -28.60 -2.24 -13.98
N TRP A 110 -27.57 -1.42 -13.84
CA TRP A 110 -26.31 -1.78 -13.16
C TRP A 110 -26.49 -1.71 -11.64
N LYS A 111 -27.14 -0.65 -11.14
CA LYS A 111 -27.55 -0.51 -9.73
C LYS A 111 -28.44 -1.68 -9.26
N LEU A 112 -29.28 -2.23 -10.14
CA LEU A 112 -30.04 -3.46 -9.86
C LEU A 112 -29.14 -4.71 -9.67
N ILE A 113 -28.07 -4.85 -10.45
CA ILE A 113 -27.10 -5.96 -10.30
C ILE A 113 -26.40 -5.84 -8.94
N LEU A 114 -25.94 -4.64 -8.57
CA LEU A 114 -25.37 -4.37 -7.24
C LEU A 114 -26.35 -4.74 -6.12
N ALA A 115 -27.63 -4.34 -6.23
CA ALA A 115 -28.64 -4.66 -5.22
C ALA A 115 -28.94 -6.17 -5.11
N GLN A 116 -28.96 -6.90 -6.23
CA GLN A 116 -29.10 -8.35 -6.23
C GLN A 116 -27.91 -9.04 -5.56
N MET A 117 -26.67 -8.61 -5.84
CA MET A 117 -25.49 -9.17 -5.17
C MET A 117 -25.46 -8.83 -3.68
N ALA A 118 -25.75 -7.58 -3.30
CA ALA A 118 -25.77 -7.14 -1.92
C ALA A 118 -26.75 -7.93 -1.05
N ARG A 119 -27.90 -8.33 -1.60
CA ARG A 119 -28.81 -9.28 -0.95
C ARG A 119 -28.11 -10.57 -0.56
N HIS A 120 -27.35 -11.18 -1.46
CA HIS A 120 -26.69 -12.46 -1.21
C HIS A 120 -25.48 -12.32 -0.27
N ILE A 121 -24.70 -11.25 -0.41
CA ILE A 121 -23.58 -10.91 0.49
C ILE A 121 -24.07 -10.74 1.94
N THR A 122 -25.09 -9.89 2.15
CA THR A 122 -25.61 -9.59 3.50
C THR A 122 -26.42 -10.72 4.14
N THR A 123 -26.85 -11.75 3.38
CA THR A 123 -27.68 -12.83 3.94
C THR A 123 -27.00 -14.20 3.95
N THR A 124 -26.47 -14.64 2.81
CA THR A 124 -25.84 -15.97 2.67
C THR A 124 -24.33 -15.88 2.87
N GLY A 125 -23.72 -14.75 2.51
CA GLY A 125 -22.31 -14.46 2.82
C GLY A 125 -22.08 -13.99 4.27
N ASP A 126 -23.13 -13.66 5.02
CA ASP A 126 -23.06 -13.10 6.39
C ASP A 126 -22.03 -11.96 6.57
N ALA A 127 -21.89 -11.14 5.52
CA ALA A 127 -20.84 -10.11 5.43
C ALA A 127 -21.43 -8.72 5.17
N ASP A 128 -20.70 -7.68 5.53
CA ASP A 128 -21.14 -6.30 5.32
C ASP A 128 -20.99 -5.87 3.85
N VAL A 129 -21.91 -5.01 3.38
CA VAL A 129 -21.80 -4.36 2.08
C VAL A 129 -21.52 -2.88 2.30
N TYR A 130 -20.33 -2.46 1.86
CA TYR A 130 -19.85 -1.09 1.92
C TYR A 130 -20.16 -0.38 0.60
N VAL A 131 -21.03 0.62 0.65
CA VAL A 131 -21.58 1.32 -0.52
C VAL A 131 -21.04 2.74 -0.56
N MET A 132 -20.26 3.08 -1.57
CA MET A 132 -19.81 4.46 -1.80
C MET A 132 -20.84 5.18 -2.63
N CYS A 133 -21.21 6.37 -2.18
CA CYS A 133 -22.22 7.23 -2.78
C CYS A 133 -21.64 8.64 -2.89
N ASP A 134 -21.76 9.27 -4.05
CA ASP A 134 -21.21 10.61 -4.27
C ASP A 134 -21.87 11.67 -3.37
N ASP A 135 -23.18 11.53 -3.17
CA ASP A 135 -23.97 12.43 -2.33
C ASP A 135 -25.09 11.70 -1.54
N THR A 136 -25.90 12.47 -0.82
CA THR A 136 -27.04 11.96 -0.06
C THR A 136 -28.18 11.43 -0.93
N THR A 137 -28.29 11.89 -2.19
CA THR A 137 -29.30 11.45 -3.15
C THR A 137 -29.01 10.01 -3.59
N ASP A 138 -27.76 9.73 -3.97
CA ASP A 138 -27.33 8.38 -4.33
C ASP A 138 -27.37 7.42 -3.14
N ARG A 139 -27.00 7.90 -1.94
CA ARG A 139 -27.18 7.12 -0.70
C ARG A 139 -28.64 6.74 -0.47
N ASP A 140 -29.56 7.69 -0.61
CA ASP A 140 -30.98 7.46 -0.33
C ASP A 140 -31.62 6.55 -1.40
N ASP A 141 -31.18 6.62 -2.67
CA ASP A 141 -31.52 5.62 -3.69
C ASP A 141 -30.95 4.23 -3.34
N ALA A 142 -29.66 4.14 -3.00
CA ALA A 142 -29.01 2.88 -2.62
C ALA A 142 -29.76 2.17 -1.50
N LEU A 143 -30.05 2.87 -0.39
CA LEU A 143 -30.79 2.32 0.74
C LEU A 143 -32.19 1.79 0.33
N VAL A 144 -32.86 2.46 -0.62
CA VAL A 144 -34.15 2.01 -1.16
C VAL A 144 -33.98 0.77 -2.05
N GLN A 145 -33.04 0.76 -3.00
CA GLN A 145 -32.88 -0.38 -3.92
C GLN A 145 -32.37 -1.64 -3.20
N LEU A 146 -31.44 -1.49 -2.25
CA LEU A 146 -30.89 -2.58 -1.44
C LEU A 146 -31.99 -3.23 -0.58
N SER A 147 -32.81 -2.42 0.08
CA SER A 147 -33.98 -2.87 0.85
C SER A 147 -35.01 -3.56 -0.05
N ASN A 148 -35.31 -3.01 -1.23
CA ASN A 148 -36.24 -3.61 -2.20
C ASN A 148 -35.73 -4.95 -2.76
N ALA A 149 -34.42 -5.14 -2.92
CA ALA A 149 -33.82 -6.41 -3.31
C ALA A 149 -33.83 -7.46 -2.20
N GLY A 150 -34.06 -7.05 -0.95
CA GLY A 150 -34.12 -7.89 0.23
C GLY A 150 -32.79 -8.10 0.95
N ALA A 151 -31.85 -7.13 0.86
CA ALA A 151 -30.63 -7.14 1.64
C ALA A 151 -30.90 -6.99 3.15
N ASP A 152 -30.04 -7.58 3.98
CA ASP A 152 -30.07 -7.27 5.40
C ASP A 152 -29.46 -5.90 5.64
N MET A 153 -30.33 -4.92 5.87
CA MET A 153 -29.94 -3.52 6.11
C MET A 153 -29.14 -3.35 7.42
N ALA A 154 -29.12 -4.33 8.33
CA ALA A 154 -28.21 -4.32 9.47
C ALA A 154 -26.74 -4.49 9.08
N ARG A 155 -26.47 -5.00 7.86
CA ARG A 155 -25.14 -5.23 7.25
C ARG A 155 -24.83 -4.27 6.10
N VAL A 156 -25.66 -3.26 5.85
CA VAL A 156 -25.39 -2.22 4.85
C VAL A 156 -24.67 -1.04 5.51
N ARG A 157 -23.57 -0.59 4.90
CA ARG A 157 -22.73 0.54 5.36
C ARG A 157 -22.57 1.53 4.21
N THR A 158 -23.12 2.73 4.34
CA THR A 158 -23.03 3.76 3.28
C THR A 158 -21.98 4.81 3.61
N HIS A 159 -21.11 5.12 2.65
CA HIS A 159 -20.06 6.13 2.77
C HIS A 159 -20.28 7.25 1.74
N LEU A 160 -20.25 8.50 2.21
CA LEU A 160 -20.30 9.67 1.33
C LEU A 160 -18.88 9.99 0.83
N VAL A 161 -18.52 9.39 -0.30
CA VAL A 161 -17.25 9.57 -0.99
C VAL A 161 -17.52 9.36 -2.48
N ALA A 162 -17.13 10.33 -3.29
CA ALA A 162 -17.40 10.29 -4.71
C ALA A 162 -16.49 9.32 -5.45
N THR A 163 -17.02 8.65 -6.46
CA THR A 163 -16.28 7.84 -7.45
C THR A 163 -16.32 8.49 -8.82
N ASP A 164 -15.57 7.94 -9.79
CA ASP A 164 -15.76 8.29 -11.20
C ASP A 164 -16.45 7.15 -11.97
N THR A 165 -16.32 5.89 -11.53
CA THR A 165 -16.99 4.74 -12.15
C THR A 165 -17.33 3.58 -11.22
N ILE A 166 -18.27 2.73 -11.64
CA ILE A 166 -18.66 1.48 -10.96
C ILE A 166 -17.54 0.42 -10.81
N TRP A 167 -16.40 0.56 -11.49
CA TRP A 167 -15.40 -0.49 -11.71
C TRP A 167 -14.42 -0.71 -10.53
N ILE A 168 -14.95 -0.77 -9.30
CA ILE A 168 -14.15 -0.74 -8.06
C ILE A 168 -13.16 -1.89 -7.89
N ARG A 169 -13.35 -3.02 -8.57
CA ARG A 169 -12.33 -4.07 -8.66
C ARG A 169 -10.96 -3.52 -9.02
N ASP A 170 -10.94 -2.47 -9.84
CA ASP A 170 -9.73 -2.02 -10.48
C ASP A 170 -8.95 -0.95 -9.73
N TYR A 171 -9.63 -0.21 -8.83
CA TYR A 171 -9.08 0.92 -8.09
C TYR A 171 -9.29 0.81 -6.57
N GLY A 172 -10.09 -0.16 -6.10
CA GLY A 172 -10.41 -0.35 -4.69
C GLY A 172 -9.21 -0.80 -3.84
N PRO A 173 -9.31 -0.69 -2.51
CA PRO A 173 -8.23 -1.03 -1.58
C PRO A 173 -7.86 -2.51 -1.70
N ARG A 174 -6.67 -2.80 -2.24
CA ARG A 174 -6.14 -4.15 -2.29
C ARG A 174 -5.50 -4.50 -0.95
N TYR A 175 -6.17 -5.36 -0.20
CA TYR A 175 -5.70 -5.77 1.12
C TYR A 175 -4.53 -6.75 1.07
N VAL A 176 -3.65 -6.58 2.06
CA VAL A 176 -2.69 -7.58 2.56
C VAL A 176 -2.84 -7.66 4.08
N VAL A 177 -2.24 -8.66 4.69
CA VAL A 177 -2.05 -8.77 6.14
C VAL A 177 -0.56 -8.68 6.42
N GLU A 178 -0.14 -7.66 7.17
CA GLU A 178 1.23 -7.51 7.67
C GLU A 178 1.23 -7.82 9.17
N GLY A 179 1.95 -8.88 9.56
CA GLY A 179 2.14 -9.19 10.99
C GLY A 179 0.85 -9.46 11.78
N GLY A 180 -0.22 -9.90 11.09
CA GLY A 180 -1.54 -10.14 11.69
C GLY A 180 -2.53 -8.99 11.56
N CYS A 181 -2.10 -7.80 11.12
CA CYS A 181 -2.96 -6.64 10.90
C CYS A 181 -3.26 -6.43 9.41
N ARG A 182 -4.50 -6.09 9.02
CA ARG A 182 -4.78 -5.67 7.64
C ARG A 182 -4.10 -4.35 7.29
N ALA A 183 -3.58 -4.31 6.07
CA ALA A 183 -2.99 -3.14 5.43
C ALA A 183 -3.42 -3.10 3.95
N ILE A 184 -3.24 -1.96 3.30
CA ILE A 184 -3.62 -1.76 1.90
C ILE A 184 -2.37 -1.54 1.05
N VAL A 185 -2.21 -2.33 -0.01
CA VAL A 185 -1.21 -2.13 -1.06
C VAL A 185 -1.91 -1.47 -2.25
N ASP A 186 -1.89 -0.15 -2.21
CA ASP A 186 -2.36 0.73 -3.26
C ASP A 186 -1.44 0.66 -4.49
N HIS A 187 -2.03 0.87 -5.66
CA HIS A 187 -1.34 0.89 -6.95
C HIS A 187 -1.98 1.96 -7.82
N ARG A 188 -1.22 2.46 -8.79
CA ARG A 188 -1.70 3.56 -9.60
C ARG A 188 -2.70 3.08 -10.65
N TYR A 189 -3.91 3.61 -10.64
CA TYR A 189 -4.99 3.17 -11.53
C TYR A 189 -4.68 3.50 -13.00
N ASN A 190 -4.88 2.51 -13.88
CA ASN A 190 -4.65 2.59 -15.32
C ASN A 190 -5.66 3.46 -16.11
N ARG A 191 -6.38 4.39 -15.47
CA ARG A 191 -7.36 5.31 -16.09
C ARG A 191 -7.15 6.74 -15.56
N PRO A 192 -7.53 7.80 -16.32
CA PRO A 192 -7.44 9.19 -15.85
C PRO A 192 -8.63 9.56 -14.95
N ARG A 193 -8.95 8.69 -13.98
CA ARG A 193 -10.12 8.72 -13.09
C ARG A 193 -9.63 8.91 -11.65
N PRO A 194 -9.48 10.16 -11.18
CA PRO A 194 -8.79 10.47 -9.92
C PRO A 194 -9.57 10.08 -8.67
N ARG A 195 -10.90 10.10 -8.69
CA ARG A 195 -11.73 9.75 -7.52
C ARG A 195 -11.76 8.25 -7.29
N ASP A 196 -11.71 7.50 -8.39
CA ASP A 196 -11.42 6.07 -8.40
C ASP A 196 -10.02 5.80 -7.78
N ASP A 197 -8.96 6.47 -8.29
CA ASP A 197 -7.55 6.33 -7.84
C ASP A 197 -7.31 6.72 -6.36
N ASP A 198 -8.17 7.54 -5.75
CA ASP A 198 -8.06 7.95 -4.34
C ASP A 198 -8.84 7.05 -3.34
N GLN A 199 -9.60 6.06 -3.79
CA GLN A 199 -10.37 5.18 -2.89
C GLN A 199 -9.52 4.40 -1.87
N PRO A 200 -8.33 3.88 -2.19
CA PRO A 200 -7.47 3.22 -1.20
C PRO A 200 -7.06 4.18 -0.05
N PHE A 201 -6.88 5.47 -0.36
CA PHE A 201 -6.59 6.51 0.63
C PHE A 201 -7.81 6.88 1.48
N PHE A 202 -9.02 6.81 0.93
CA PHE A 202 -10.26 6.90 1.72
C PHE A 202 -10.34 5.73 2.71
N TRP A 203 -10.22 4.50 2.22
CA TRP A 203 -10.40 3.29 3.04
C TRP A 203 -9.39 3.13 4.16
N ARG A 204 -8.11 3.43 3.92
CA ARG A 204 -7.08 3.47 4.98
C ARG A 204 -7.34 4.56 6.03
N THR A 205 -8.17 5.57 5.72
CA THR A 205 -8.58 6.61 6.69
C THR A 205 -9.80 6.19 7.50
N VAL A 206 -10.72 5.41 6.91
CA VAL A 206 -11.90 4.86 7.62
C VAL A 206 -11.49 3.87 8.72
N TRP A 207 -10.55 2.96 8.42
CA TRP A 207 -10.13 1.89 9.33
C TRP A 207 -8.77 2.13 10.00
N ASN A 208 -8.10 3.24 9.68
CA ASN A 208 -6.74 3.55 10.12
C ASN A 208 -5.67 2.48 9.77
N HIS A 209 -5.93 1.69 8.72
CA HIS A 209 -4.99 0.71 8.17
C HIS A 209 -3.74 1.37 7.59
N ALA A 210 -2.63 0.63 7.55
CA ALA A 210 -1.45 1.04 6.81
C ALA A 210 -1.74 1.12 5.29
N LEU A 211 -1.06 2.05 4.61
CA LEU A 211 -1.12 2.23 3.17
C LEU A 211 0.30 2.20 2.59
N TYR A 212 0.51 1.32 1.61
CA TYR A 212 1.73 1.19 0.83
C TYR A 212 1.42 1.44 -0.64
N GLU A 213 2.22 2.23 -1.37
CA GLU A 213 2.05 2.38 -2.83
C GLU A 213 3.06 1.49 -3.55
N ILE A 214 2.60 0.39 -4.15
CA ILE A 214 3.44 -0.42 -5.05
C ILE A 214 3.67 0.40 -6.32
N PRO A 215 4.91 0.55 -6.82
CA PRO A 215 5.22 1.43 -7.95
C PRO A 215 4.84 0.82 -9.31
N LEU A 216 3.64 0.26 -9.42
CA LEU A 216 3.03 -0.27 -10.64
C LEU A 216 1.80 0.56 -11.06
N THR A 217 1.61 0.71 -12.36
CA THR A 217 0.32 1.12 -12.94
C THR A 217 -0.46 -0.13 -13.35
N HIS A 218 -1.71 -0.27 -12.93
CA HIS A 218 -2.49 -1.49 -13.18
C HIS A 218 -4.01 -1.22 -13.13
N GLY A 219 -4.81 -2.21 -13.48
CA GLY A 219 -6.21 -2.32 -13.06
C GLY A 219 -6.37 -3.64 -12.30
N GLY A 220 -6.86 -3.56 -11.06
CA GLY A 220 -7.00 -4.68 -10.14
C GLY A 220 -7.71 -5.95 -10.65
N GLY A 221 -8.53 -5.90 -11.70
CA GLY A 221 -9.14 -7.10 -12.32
C GLY A 221 -8.16 -7.98 -13.08
N ASN A 222 -7.01 -7.46 -13.50
CA ASN A 222 -5.94 -8.26 -14.11
C ASN A 222 -5.04 -8.95 -13.05
N PHE A 223 -5.65 -9.49 -12.00
CA PHE A 223 -4.96 -10.15 -10.88
C PHE A 223 -5.87 -11.15 -10.15
N HIS A 224 -5.40 -12.38 -9.97
CA HIS A 224 -5.97 -13.36 -9.02
C HIS A 224 -4.84 -14.07 -8.26
N LEU A 225 -5.18 -14.73 -7.16
CA LEU A 225 -4.23 -15.42 -6.27
C LEU A 225 -4.87 -16.58 -5.50
N ASP A 226 -4.03 -17.43 -4.93
CA ASP A 226 -4.39 -18.39 -3.89
C ASP A 226 -3.71 -18.06 -2.54
N ALA A 227 -4.23 -18.65 -1.46
CA ALA A 227 -3.82 -18.35 -0.08
C ALA A 227 -2.39 -18.82 0.24
N LEU A 228 -1.74 -19.59 -0.65
CA LEU A 228 -0.34 -20.02 -0.50
C LEU A 228 0.66 -19.03 -1.13
N GLY A 229 0.21 -17.83 -1.52
CA GLY A 229 1.08 -16.77 -2.06
C GLY A 229 1.44 -16.94 -3.54
N ARG A 230 0.71 -17.77 -4.30
CA ARG A 230 0.85 -17.84 -5.76
C ARG A 230 -0.18 -16.91 -6.41
N SER A 231 0.21 -16.19 -7.45
CA SER A 231 -0.66 -15.24 -8.16
C SER A 231 -0.58 -15.37 -9.68
N PHE A 232 -1.59 -14.84 -10.34
CA PHE A 232 -1.82 -14.96 -11.77
C PHE A 232 -2.23 -13.62 -12.36
N THR A 233 -1.66 -13.28 -13.52
CA THR A 233 -1.95 -12.05 -14.26
C THR A 233 -1.79 -12.28 -15.77
N THR A 234 -2.38 -11.43 -16.61
CA THR A 234 -1.93 -11.33 -18.01
C THR A 234 -0.80 -10.31 -18.15
N ARG A 235 0.01 -10.46 -19.21
CA ARG A 235 1.04 -9.51 -19.63
C ARG A 235 0.51 -8.12 -20.06
N LEU A 236 -0.76 -7.80 -19.82
CA LEU A 236 -1.23 -6.42 -19.80
C LEU A 236 -0.37 -5.57 -18.84
N ILE A 237 -0.01 -6.09 -17.66
CA ILE A 237 0.84 -5.39 -16.68
C ILE A 237 2.17 -4.90 -17.28
N ASN A 238 2.80 -5.69 -18.16
CA ASN A 238 4.03 -5.32 -18.86
C ASN A 238 3.81 -4.14 -19.83
N ASN A 239 2.65 -4.10 -20.50
CA ASN A 239 2.30 -3.02 -21.43
C ASN A 239 1.96 -1.72 -20.69
N GLU A 240 1.46 -1.83 -19.45
CA GLU A 240 1.11 -0.71 -18.58
C GLU A 240 2.33 -0.15 -17.81
N ASN A 241 3.41 -0.93 -17.70
CA ASN A 241 4.66 -0.55 -17.03
C ASN A 241 5.88 -0.70 -17.98
N PRO A 242 5.92 0.01 -19.12
CA PRO A 242 6.94 -0.15 -20.16
C PRO A 242 8.35 0.31 -19.72
N ASP A 243 8.47 0.97 -18.57
CA ASP A 243 9.73 1.32 -17.92
C ASP A 243 10.33 0.16 -17.09
N LYS A 244 9.63 -0.96 -16.95
CA LYS A 244 10.03 -2.12 -16.16
C LYS A 244 10.09 -3.41 -16.97
N THR A 245 10.95 -4.32 -16.55
CA THR A 245 10.99 -5.70 -17.04
C THR A 245 9.98 -6.60 -16.30
N GLU A 246 9.57 -7.71 -16.90
CA GLU A 246 8.69 -8.72 -16.26
C GLU A 246 9.25 -9.18 -14.90
N GLN A 247 10.59 -9.33 -14.81
CA GLN A 247 11.30 -9.68 -13.58
C GLN A 247 11.17 -8.60 -12.49
N GLN A 248 11.28 -7.32 -12.84
CA GLN A 248 11.10 -6.23 -11.87
C GLN A 248 9.64 -6.11 -11.39
N ILE A 249 8.66 -6.43 -12.26
CA ILE A 249 7.24 -6.47 -11.87
C ILE A 249 6.99 -7.62 -10.89
N HIS A 250 7.58 -8.80 -11.14
CA HIS A 250 7.54 -9.95 -10.23
C HIS A 250 8.20 -9.63 -8.87
N GLU A 251 9.38 -9.01 -8.89
CA GLU A 251 10.08 -8.56 -7.67
C GLU A 251 9.24 -7.59 -6.84
N LEU A 252 8.54 -6.64 -7.46
CA LEU A 252 7.67 -5.70 -6.75
C LEU A 252 6.47 -6.39 -6.08
N TRP A 253 5.79 -7.32 -6.75
CA TRP A 253 4.71 -8.09 -6.10
C TRP A 253 5.23 -9.01 -4.99
N ARG A 254 6.46 -9.54 -5.13
CA ARG A 254 7.11 -10.30 -4.08
C ARG A 254 7.45 -9.44 -2.86
N GLU A 255 7.99 -8.24 -3.06
CA GLU A 255 8.39 -7.33 -1.97
C GLU A 255 7.18 -6.72 -1.25
N PHE A 256 6.13 -6.30 -1.97
CA PHE A 256 4.98 -5.61 -1.39
C PHE A 256 3.85 -6.55 -0.93
N GLN A 257 3.72 -7.73 -1.53
CA GLN A 257 2.58 -8.63 -1.31
C GLN A 257 2.97 -10.09 -0.99
N ASN A 258 4.28 -10.42 -0.97
CA ASN A 258 4.80 -11.78 -0.78
C ASN A 258 4.23 -12.80 -1.79
N LEU A 259 4.18 -12.41 -3.07
CA LEU A 259 3.62 -13.22 -4.15
C LEU A 259 4.66 -13.79 -5.11
N ASP A 260 4.43 -15.01 -5.58
CA ASP A 260 5.07 -15.59 -6.76
C ASP A 260 4.09 -15.56 -7.94
N THR A 261 4.35 -14.71 -8.95
CA THR A 261 3.39 -14.42 -10.03
C THR A 261 3.67 -15.18 -11.33
N THR A 262 2.68 -15.91 -11.83
CA THR A 262 2.66 -16.50 -13.17
C THR A 262 2.00 -15.54 -14.18
N PHE A 263 2.69 -15.27 -15.29
CA PHE A 263 2.27 -14.34 -16.34
C PHE A 263 1.74 -15.07 -17.58
N PHE A 264 0.45 -14.90 -17.88
CA PHE A 264 -0.20 -15.42 -19.09
C PHE A 264 -0.23 -14.38 -20.22
N ASN A 265 -0.50 -14.82 -21.45
CA ASN A 265 -0.72 -13.90 -22.55
C ASN A 265 -2.17 -13.37 -22.50
N PRO A 266 -2.40 -12.06 -22.68
CA PRO A 266 -3.75 -11.51 -22.77
C PRO A 266 -4.47 -11.99 -24.04
N PHE A 267 -5.80 -11.92 -24.02
CA PHE A 267 -6.60 -12.00 -25.24
C PHE A 267 -6.37 -10.78 -26.15
N ASP A 268 -6.78 -10.92 -27.42
CA ASP A 268 -6.85 -9.77 -28.33
C ASP A 268 -7.97 -8.81 -27.88
N ARG A 269 -7.75 -7.50 -28.01
CA ARG A 269 -8.72 -6.46 -27.61
C ARG A 269 -10.06 -6.52 -28.34
N THR A 270 -10.12 -7.20 -29.49
CA THR A 270 -11.36 -7.45 -30.23
C THR A 270 -12.17 -8.63 -29.68
N VAL A 271 -11.55 -9.48 -28.86
CA VAL A 271 -12.21 -10.57 -28.12
C VAL A 271 -12.62 -10.08 -26.74
N ASP A 272 -11.69 -9.45 -26.00
CA ASP A 272 -11.89 -8.84 -24.69
C ASP A 272 -11.11 -7.52 -24.61
N ALA A 273 -11.84 -6.41 -24.51
CA ALA A 273 -11.27 -5.06 -24.49
C ALA A 273 -10.48 -4.74 -23.21
N THR A 274 -10.68 -5.51 -22.12
CA THR A 274 -9.95 -5.30 -20.86
C THR A 274 -8.57 -5.96 -20.89
N GLN A 275 -8.46 -7.13 -21.52
CA GLN A 275 -7.29 -8.01 -21.48
C GLN A 275 -6.97 -8.56 -20.07
N HIS A 276 -7.94 -8.54 -19.15
CA HIS A 276 -7.76 -8.98 -17.78
C HIS A 276 -7.75 -10.51 -17.63
N ILE A 277 -7.37 -10.98 -16.45
CA ILE A 277 -7.41 -12.40 -16.09
C ILE A 277 -8.75 -12.84 -15.50
N ASP A 278 -9.42 -11.97 -14.72
CA ASP A 278 -10.76 -12.24 -14.15
C ASP A 278 -11.85 -12.46 -15.20
N MET A 279 -11.62 -12.01 -16.43
CA MET A 279 -12.48 -12.26 -17.57
C MET A 279 -12.40 -13.70 -18.10
N TRP A 280 -11.39 -14.51 -17.75
CA TRP A 280 -11.26 -15.89 -18.25
C TRP A 280 -10.66 -16.94 -17.30
N MET A 281 -10.29 -16.55 -16.08
CA MET A 281 -9.80 -17.45 -15.03
C MET A 281 -10.31 -16.97 -13.67
N GLN A 282 -10.76 -17.89 -12.82
CA GLN A 282 -11.03 -17.64 -11.40
C GLN A 282 -10.32 -18.70 -10.56
N VAL A 283 -9.52 -18.27 -9.59
CA VAL A 283 -8.97 -19.16 -8.56
C VAL A 283 -10.03 -19.36 -7.48
N ILE A 284 -10.29 -20.60 -7.07
CA ILE A 284 -11.40 -20.96 -6.17
C ILE A 284 -10.99 -21.78 -4.94
N ALA A 285 -9.75 -22.29 -4.90
CA ALA A 285 -9.10 -22.91 -3.75
C ALA A 285 -7.58 -22.96 -3.96
N ASP A 286 -6.82 -23.38 -2.95
CA ASP A 286 -5.36 -23.60 -3.05
C ASP A 286 -4.96 -24.60 -4.14
N ASP A 287 -5.89 -25.49 -4.51
CA ASP A 287 -5.68 -26.56 -5.49
C ASP A 287 -6.70 -26.53 -6.64
N ALA A 288 -7.53 -25.49 -6.80
CA ALA A 288 -8.56 -25.48 -7.85
C ALA A 288 -8.77 -24.13 -8.53
N ILE A 289 -8.96 -24.19 -9.85
CA ILE A 289 -9.11 -23.03 -10.74
C ILE A 289 -10.19 -23.35 -11.79
N ILE A 290 -11.08 -22.38 -12.02
CA ILE A 290 -12.03 -22.39 -13.13
C ILE A 290 -11.44 -21.56 -14.28
N ILE A 291 -11.42 -22.12 -15.49
CA ILE A 291 -10.90 -21.45 -16.69
C ILE A 291 -11.98 -21.48 -17.79
N SER A 292 -12.12 -20.38 -18.52
CA SER A 292 -13.01 -20.30 -19.68
C SER A 292 -12.67 -21.36 -20.74
N ASP A 293 -13.70 -21.92 -21.35
CA ASP A 293 -13.66 -22.90 -22.42
C ASP A 293 -14.31 -22.31 -23.68
N TRP A 294 -13.71 -22.48 -24.84
CA TRP A 294 -14.14 -21.78 -26.06
C TRP A 294 -14.65 -22.74 -27.16
N PRO A 295 -15.61 -23.64 -26.88
CA PRO A 295 -16.01 -24.73 -27.79
C PRO A 295 -16.69 -24.26 -29.10
N PHE A 296 -16.99 -22.96 -29.22
CA PHE A 296 -17.53 -22.32 -30.43
C PHE A 296 -16.52 -21.44 -31.16
N ASN A 297 -15.30 -21.35 -30.64
CA ASN A 297 -14.16 -20.66 -31.20
C ASN A 297 -12.90 -21.57 -31.10
N ASP A 298 -13.07 -22.88 -31.27
CA ASP A 298 -12.02 -23.90 -31.29
C ASP A 298 -10.86 -23.49 -32.21
N GLY A 299 -9.64 -23.62 -31.69
CA GLY A 299 -8.41 -23.24 -32.37
C GLY A 299 -8.19 -21.73 -32.50
N SER A 300 -8.98 -20.87 -31.85
CA SER A 300 -8.76 -19.42 -31.82
C SER A 300 -7.56 -19.01 -30.94
N SER A 301 -7.31 -17.71 -30.80
CA SER A 301 -6.21 -17.22 -29.95
C SER A 301 -6.51 -17.43 -28.47
N GLN A 302 -7.70 -17.01 -28.05
CA GLN A 302 -8.20 -17.08 -26.68
C GLN A 302 -8.40 -18.53 -26.20
N ASP A 303 -8.93 -19.38 -27.07
CA ASP A 303 -9.08 -20.82 -26.86
C ASP A 303 -7.74 -21.49 -26.50
N ARG A 304 -6.74 -21.34 -27.37
CA ARG A 304 -5.38 -21.85 -27.13
C ARG A 304 -4.69 -21.21 -25.91
N ILE A 305 -5.07 -20.01 -25.48
CA ILE A 305 -4.56 -19.40 -24.24
C ILE A 305 -5.15 -20.12 -23.03
N CYS A 306 -6.48 -20.28 -22.99
CA CYS A 306 -7.20 -21.02 -21.96
C CYS A 306 -6.73 -22.48 -21.86
N ASP A 307 -6.53 -23.17 -22.98
CA ASP A 307 -6.10 -24.57 -22.99
C ASP A 307 -4.69 -24.75 -22.44
N ARG A 308 -3.73 -23.94 -22.90
CA ARG A 308 -2.36 -23.99 -22.36
C ARG A 308 -2.29 -23.62 -20.89
N ALA A 309 -3.14 -22.69 -20.44
CA ALA A 309 -3.23 -22.35 -19.02
C ALA A 309 -3.79 -23.53 -18.21
N ALA A 310 -4.83 -24.21 -18.71
CA ALA A 310 -5.35 -25.42 -18.09
C ALA A 310 -4.32 -26.56 -18.03
N ASP A 311 -3.64 -26.87 -19.14
CA ASP A 311 -2.61 -27.92 -19.19
C ASP A 311 -1.44 -27.64 -18.23
N ASP A 312 -0.94 -26.40 -18.21
CA ASP A 312 0.16 -25.96 -17.34
C ASP A 312 -0.23 -26.01 -15.86
N LEU A 313 -1.40 -25.49 -15.50
CA LEU A 313 -1.88 -25.50 -14.11
C LEU A 313 -2.24 -26.92 -13.65
N ALA A 314 -2.82 -27.76 -14.50
CA ALA A 314 -3.04 -29.18 -14.20
C ALA A 314 -1.71 -29.93 -13.99
N ALA A 315 -0.68 -29.65 -14.81
CA ALA A 315 0.66 -30.22 -14.63
C ALA A 315 1.36 -29.75 -13.34
N ARG A 316 0.98 -28.58 -12.81
CA ARG A 316 1.40 -28.06 -11.48
C ARG A 316 0.56 -28.61 -10.32
N GLY A 317 -0.47 -29.42 -10.59
CA GLY A 317 -1.28 -30.12 -9.58
C GLY A 317 -2.65 -29.50 -9.28
N TYR A 318 -3.06 -28.44 -9.99
CA TYR A 318 -4.40 -27.86 -9.80
C TYR A 318 -5.50 -28.73 -10.44
N ARG A 319 -6.64 -28.86 -9.75
CA ARG A 319 -7.91 -29.32 -10.30
C ARG A 319 -8.50 -28.24 -11.19
N ILE A 320 -8.50 -28.48 -12.51
CA ILE A 320 -9.03 -27.52 -13.47
C ILE A 320 -10.49 -27.84 -13.80
N PHE A 321 -11.33 -26.83 -13.63
CA PHE A 321 -12.72 -26.82 -14.05
C PHE A 321 -12.87 -25.91 -15.27
N ARG A 322 -13.80 -26.26 -16.17
CA ARG A 322 -13.98 -25.59 -17.47
C ARG A 322 -15.39 -25.09 -17.61
N THR A 323 -15.57 -23.79 -17.82
CA THR A 323 -16.88 -23.15 -17.99
C THR A 323 -16.97 -22.52 -19.39
N PRO A 324 -18.08 -22.63 -20.13
CA PRO A 324 -18.17 -22.10 -21.48
C PRO A 324 -17.96 -20.58 -21.53
N ALA A 325 -17.38 -20.08 -22.62
CA ALA A 325 -17.26 -18.67 -22.94
C ALA A 325 -17.68 -18.41 -24.40
N ARG A 326 -18.16 -17.19 -24.69
CA ARG A 326 -18.68 -16.81 -26.02
C ARG A 326 -18.24 -15.38 -26.36
N SER A 327 -17.78 -15.16 -27.59
CA SER A 327 -17.67 -13.81 -28.16
C SER A 327 -18.78 -13.63 -29.19
N VAL A 328 -19.68 -12.68 -28.94
CA VAL A 328 -20.83 -12.40 -29.81
C VAL A 328 -20.84 -10.91 -30.12
N SER A 329 -20.67 -10.56 -31.40
CA SER A 329 -20.65 -9.17 -31.89
C SER A 329 -19.63 -8.26 -31.17
N GLY A 330 -18.49 -8.81 -30.75
CA GLY A 330 -17.44 -8.08 -30.01
C GLY A 330 -17.65 -7.98 -28.50
N THR A 331 -18.71 -8.58 -27.95
CA THR A 331 -18.91 -8.71 -26.50
C THR A 331 -18.42 -10.07 -26.00
N HIS A 332 -17.55 -10.06 -24.99
CA HIS A 332 -17.11 -11.24 -24.25
C HIS A 332 -18.16 -11.61 -23.19
N TYR A 333 -18.86 -12.71 -23.40
CA TYR A 333 -19.71 -13.34 -22.40
C TYR A 333 -18.88 -14.42 -21.70
N THR A 334 -18.54 -14.14 -20.44
CA THR A 334 -17.71 -15.00 -19.59
C THR A 334 -18.49 -15.47 -18.37
N TYR A 335 -18.18 -16.65 -17.87
CA TYR A 335 -18.73 -17.14 -16.60
C TYR A 335 -17.68 -17.20 -15.47
N THR A 336 -16.43 -16.78 -15.72
CA THR A 336 -15.39 -16.72 -14.67
C THR A 336 -15.41 -15.43 -13.85
N ASN A 337 -16.05 -14.37 -14.36
CA ASN A 337 -16.08 -13.06 -13.71
C ASN A 337 -17.15 -13.03 -12.59
N VAL A 338 -16.84 -13.71 -11.49
CA VAL A 338 -17.76 -14.06 -10.38
C VAL A 338 -17.46 -13.29 -9.10
N VAL A 339 -18.34 -13.38 -8.12
CA VAL A 339 -18.11 -12.83 -6.76
C VAL A 339 -18.24 -13.94 -5.74
N MET A 340 -17.21 -14.13 -4.92
CA MET A 340 -17.20 -15.09 -3.81
C MET A 340 -17.26 -14.31 -2.50
N CYS A 341 -18.14 -14.70 -1.59
CA CYS A 341 -18.22 -14.06 -0.28
C CYS A 341 -18.64 -15.11 0.74
N ASN A 342 -17.68 -15.57 1.55
CA ASN A 342 -17.87 -16.64 2.53
C ASN A 342 -18.60 -17.86 1.91
N ASP A 343 -19.86 -18.11 2.26
CA ASP A 343 -20.61 -19.30 1.82
C ASP A 343 -21.49 -19.10 0.57
N VAL A 344 -21.39 -17.95 -0.11
CA VAL A 344 -22.06 -17.70 -1.39
C VAL A 344 -21.10 -17.41 -2.54
N VAL A 345 -21.41 -17.94 -3.72
CA VAL A 345 -20.73 -17.63 -4.98
C VAL A 345 -21.76 -17.18 -6.01
N MET A 346 -21.63 -15.95 -6.46
CA MET A 346 -22.49 -15.32 -7.45
C MET A 346 -21.84 -15.38 -8.82
N ILE A 347 -22.44 -16.14 -9.72
CA ILE A 347 -21.97 -16.34 -11.10
C ILE A 347 -22.87 -15.55 -12.07
N PRO A 348 -22.33 -15.02 -13.18
CA PRO A 348 -23.16 -14.31 -14.14
C PRO A 348 -24.09 -15.28 -14.90
N SER A 349 -25.18 -14.73 -15.38
CA SER A 349 -26.10 -15.34 -16.32
C SER A 349 -26.57 -14.30 -17.33
N TYR A 350 -27.03 -14.77 -18.49
CA TYR A 350 -27.32 -13.91 -19.62
C TYR A 350 -28.65 -14.24 -20.28
N THR A 351 -29.34 -13.24 -20.82
CA THR A 351 -30.61 -13.40 -21.55
C THR A 351 -30.43 -13.37 -23.08
N ASN A 352 -29.24 -13.00 -23.59
CA ASN A 352 -28.89 -13.08 -25.02
C ASN A 352 -29.20 -14.47 -25.60
N SER A 353 -29.94 -14.50 -26.71
CA SER A 353 -30.43 -15.74 -27.33
C SER A 353 -29.32 -16.73 -27.75
N SER A 354 -28.12 -16.23 -28.05
CA SER A 354 -26.95 -17.02 -28.43
C SER A 354 -26.09 -17.45 -27.24
N VAL A 355 -26.43 -17.05 -26.01
CA VAL A 355 -25.62 -17.28 -24.82
C VAL A 355 -26.41 -17.98 -23.71
N ARG A 356 -27.66 -17.58 -23.46
CA ARG A 356 -28.51 -18.02 -22.33
C ARG A 356 -28.59 -19.53 -22.08
N GLN A 357 -28.41 -20.35 -23.11
CA GLN A 357 -28.40 -21.81 -23.01
C GLN A 357 -27.22 -22.33 -22.17
N HIS A 358 -26.11 -21.61 -22.14
CA HIS A 358 -24.90 -21.93 -21.38
C HIS A 358 -24.99 -21.55 -19.90
N ASN A 359 -26.04 -20.84 -19.47
CA ASN A 359 -26.25 -20.51 -18.04
C ASN A 359 -26.33 -21.77 -17.18
N ALA A 360 -26.99 -22.83 -17.65
CA ALA A 360 -27.13 -24.09 -16.93
C ALA A 360 -25.83 -24.90 -16.94
N GLU A 361 -25.08 -24.87 -18.04
CA GLU A 361 -23.76 -25.51 -18.15
C GLU A 361 -22.77 -24.91 -17.15
N ALA A 362 -22.69 -23.57 -17.08
CA ALA A 362 -21.86 -22.88 -16.11
C ALA A 362 -22.29 -23.17 -14.66
N LEU A 363 -23.60 -23.15 -14.35
CA LEU A 363 -24.10 -23.49 -13.01
C LEU A 363 -23.64 -24.89 -12.56
N THR A 364 -23.79 -25.90 -13.41
CA THR A 364 -23.35 -27.27 -13.12
C THR A 364 -21.83 -27.37 -12.86
N VAL A 365 -21.01 -26.57 -13.56
CA VAL A 365 -19.56 -26.52 -13.34
C VAL A 365 -19.24 -25.95 -11.95
N TYR A 366 -19.89 -24.87 -11.54
CA TYR A 366 -19.67 -24.25 -10.23
C TYR A 366 -20.20 -25.12 -9.08
N GLU A 367 -21.38 -25.74 -9.22
CA GLU A 367 -21.92 -26.70 -8.25
C GLU A 367 -21.00 -27.93 -8.06
N ALA A 368 -20.35 -28.40 -9.13
CA ALA A 368 -19.38 -29.49 -9.05
C ALA A 368 -18.01 -29.06 -8.49
N ALA A 369 -17.61 -27.80 -8.70
CA ALA A 369 -16.33 -27.26 -8.25
C ALA A 369 -16.34 -26.87 -6.76
N LEU A 370 -17.47 -26.37 -6.27
CA LEU A 370 -17.66 -25.80 -4.93
C LEU A 370 -18.92 -26.38 -4.26
N PRO A 371 -18.95 -27.71 -3.97
CA PRO A 371 -20.16 -28.40 -3.50
C PRO A 371 -20.66 -27.94 -2.12
N ASP A 372 -19.79 -27.32 -1.31
CA ASP A 372 -20.10 -26.81 0.02
C ASP A 372 -20.55 -25.33 0.01
N LYS A 373 -20.68 -24.70 -1.18
CA LYS A 373 -21.04 -23.28 -1.34
C LYS A 373 -22.41 -23.11 -1.99
N THR A 374 -23.11 -22.04 -1.63
CA THR A 374 -24.37 -21.66 -2.28
C THR A 374 -24.07 -20.96 -3.60
N ILE A 375 -24.33 -21.63 -4.72
CA ILE A 375 -24.14 -21.03 -6.06
C ILE A 375 -25.41 -20.28 -6.47
N VAL A 376 -25.28 -19.02 -6.89
CA VAL A 376 -26.39 -18.14 -7.29
C VAL A 376 -26.09 -17.52 -8.65
N GLN A 377 -27.10 -17.47 -9.54
CA GLN A 377 -26.99 -16.78 -10.82
C GLN A 377 -27.54 -15.35 -10.74
N ILE A 378 -26.77 -14.36 -11.20
CA ILE A 378 -27.16 -12.95 -11.32
C ILE A 378 -27.29 -12.60 -12.80
N ASP A 379 -28.34 -11.90 -13.24
CA ASP A 379 -28.47 -11.50 -14.67
C ASP A 379 -27.56 -10.31 -14.97
N ALA A 380 -26.44 -10.59 -15.62
CA ALA A 380 -25.43 -9.61 -15.96
C ALA A 380 -25.56 -9.09 -17.41
N GLN A 381 -26.67 -9.37 -18.10
CA GLN A 381 -26.87 -8.95 -19.49
C GLN A 381 -26.77 -7.44 -19.69
N ALA A 382 -27.18 -6.65 -18.70
CA ALA A 382 -27.19 -5.19 -18.79
C ALA A 382 -25.79 -4.55 -18.73
N ILE A 383 -24.78 -5.25 -18.18
CA ILE A 383 -23.45 -4.70 -17.95
C ILE A 383 -22.37 -5.31 -18.86
N VAL A 384 -22.51 -6.57 -19.28
CA VAL A 384 -21.47 -7.30 -20.06
C VAL A 384 -21.01 -6.59 -21.34
N THR A 385 -21.88 -5.81 -21.98
CA THR A 385 -21.53 -5.00 -23.17
C THR A 385 -20.58 -3.82 -22.89
N ALA A 386 -20.40 -3.45 -21.62
CA ALA A 386 -19.43 -2.46 -21.16
C ALA A 386 -18.03 -3.05 -20.84
N ALA A 387 -17.81 -4.32 -21.23
CA ALA A 387 -16.59 -5.10 -21.06
C ALA A 387 -16.22 -5.50 -19.62
N GLY A 388 -17.15 -5.42 -18.66
CA GLY A 388 -17.00 -5.97 -17.31
C GLY A 388 -18.29 -6.66 -16.85
N VAL A 389 -18.20 -7.51 -15.82
CA VAL A 389 -19.33 -8.32 -15.33
C VAL A 389 -19.52 -8.14 -13.81
N LEU A 390 -19.58 -9.22 -13.00
CA LEU A 390 -19.87 -9.12 -11.56
C LEU A 390 -18.60 -8.82 -10.75
N HIS A 391 -17.50 -9.51 -11.03
CA HIS A 391 -16.24 -9.33 -10.32
C HIS A 391 -15.70 -7.90 -10.47
N CYS A 392 -15.84 -7.32 -11.68
CA CYS A 392 -15.33 -6.00 -12.02
C CYS A 392 -15.97 -4.85 -11.22
N ILE A 393 -17.14 -5.07 -10.59
CA ILE A 393 -17.91 -4.03 -9.89
C ILE A 393 -17.96 -4.23 -8.37
N VAL A 394 -17.10 -5.10 -7.84
CA VAL A 394 -16.95 -5.32 -6.39
C VAL A 394 -15.48 -5.39 -5.99
N MET A 395 -15.17 -5.06 -4.74
CA MET A 395 -13.84 -5.29 -4.15
C MET A 395 -13.96 -5.99 -2.79
N HIS A 396 -13.10 -6.98 -2.55
CA HIS A 396 -13.13 -7.81 -1.34
C HIS A 396 -12.46 -7.10 -0.16
N MET A 397 -13.09 -7.13 1.03
CA MET A 397 -12.47 -6.79 2.32
C MET A 397 -12.34 -8.07 3.16
N PRO A 398 -11.12 -8.59 3.35
CA PRO A 398 -10.90 -9.80 4.14
C PRO A 398 -11.27 -9.56 5.61
N ALA A 399 -11.65 -10.62 6.30
CA ALA A 399 -11.85 -10.59 7.74
C ALA A 399 -10.53 -10.25 8.45
N PRO A 400 -10.55 -9.49 9.56
CA PRO A 400 -9.36 -9.24 10.36
C PRO A 400 -8.84 -10.59 10.93
N PRO A 401 -7.52 -10.86 10.87
CA PRO A 401 -6.96 -12.13 11.37
C PRO A 401 -7.19 -12.40 12.86
N GLY A 402 -7.36 -11.34 13.68
CA GLY A 402 -7.73 -11.46 15.09
C GLY A 402 -9.19 -11.86 15.35
N GLY A 403 -10.03 -11.88 14.31
CA GLY A 403 -11.48 -12.00 14.45
C GLY A 403 -12.02 -10.78 15.20
N ARG A 404 -12.61 -11.02 16.37
CA ARG A 404 -13.14 -9.96 17.26
C ARG A 404 -12.13 -9.36 18.22
N ASN A 405 -10.92 -9.91 18.28
CA ASN A 405 -9.88 -9.36 19.14
C ASN A 405 -9.02 -8.41 18.30
N PRO A 406 -8.70 -7.20 18.80
CA PRO A 406 -7.82 -6.30 18.10
C PRO A 406 -6.43 -6.92 17.98
N THR A 407 -5.73 -6.55 16.92
CA THR A 407 -4.37 -6.98 16.60
C THR A 407 -3.47 -5.76 16.48
N VAL A 408 -2.20 -5.94 16.81
CA VAL A 408 -1.15 -4.92 16.67
C VAL A 408 0.10 -5.60 16.15
N TYR A 409 0.89 -4.88 15.36
CA TYR A 409 2.18 -5.37 14.87
C TYR A 409 3.26 -4.32 15.13
N LEU A 410 4.23 -4.68 15.96
CA LEU A 410 5.43 -3.89 16.23
C LEU A 410 6.36 -3.99 15.02
N LYS A 411 6.61 -2.88 14.33
CA LYS A 411 7.31 -2.88 13.03
C LYS A 411 8.84 -2.83 13.12
N ASN A 412 9.38 -2.46 14.26
CA ASN A 412 10.81 -2.28 14.52
C ASN A 412 11.12 -2.53 16.01
N LEU A 413 12.40 -2.54 16.41
CA LEU A 413 12.82 -2.98 17.75
C LEU A 413 12.36 -4.42 18.06
N ARG A 414 12.42 -5.27 17.03
CA ARG A 414 12.06 -6.70 17.08
C ARG A 414 13.09 -7.54 17.85
N GLY A 415 14.28 -7.01 18.14
CA GLY A 415 15.32 -7.71 18.88
C GLY A 415 16.69 -7.70 18.20
N GLY A 416 17.74 -7.92 18.99
CA GLY A 416 19.13 -7.77 18.56
C GLY A 416 19.60 -6.30 18.42
N ASP A 417 18.70 -5.34 18.65
CA ASP A 417 19.01 -3.91 18.68
C ASP A 417 19.97 -3.56 19.84
N VAL A 418 20.65 -2.42 19.70
CA VAL A 418 21.55 -1.88 20.72
C VAL A 418 21.22 -0.41 20.91
N LEU A 419 20.65 -0.09 22.07
CA LEU A 419 20.19 1.23 22.46
C LEU A 419 21.04 1.74 23.63
N ARG A 420 21.14 3.06 23.82
CA ARG A 420 21.78 3.66 25.01
C ARG A 420 20.76 4.49 25.79
N GLY A 421 20.90 4.51 27.11
CA GLY A 421 20.13 5.41 27.96
C GLY A 421 20.25 6.87 27.48
N GLY A 422 19.10 7.50 27.21
CA GLY A 422 19.00 8.86 26.65
C GLY A 422 18.95 8.94 25.12
N ASP A 423 19.08 7.84 24.38
CA ASP A 423 18.81 7.82 22.94
C ASP A 423 17.33 8.14 22.66
N SER A 424 17.05 8.82 21.55
CA SER A 424 15.69 9.05 21.04
C SER A 424 15.47 8.14 19.83
N VAL A 425 14.54 7.21 19.93
CA VAL A 425 14.30 6.13 18.98
C VAL A 425 12.81 6.05 18.66
N ASP A 426 12.45 6.05 17.38
CA ASP A 426 11.05 5.88 17.00
C ASP A 426 10.63 4.41 17.19
N VAL A 427 9.60 4.17 17.98
CA VAL A 427 8.82 2.91 18.00
C VAL A 427 7.69 3.09 16.99
N SER A 428 7.42 2.10 16.13
CA SER A 428 6.36 2.19 15.11
C SER A 428 5.53 0.92 15.02
N TRP A 429 4.23 1.10 14.77
CA TRP A 429 3.25 0.00 14.77
C TRP A 429 2.09 0.27 13.82
N ILE A 430 1.39 -0.81 13.50
CA ILE A 430 0.06 -0.81 12.86
C ILE A 430 -0.88 -1.63 13.74
N SER A 431 -2.19 -1.40 13.64
CA SER A 431 -3.20 -2.23 14.29
C SER A 431 -4.42 -2.44 13.39
N ASP A 432 -5.25 -3.42 13.73
CA ASP A 432 -6.45 -3.81 13.00
C ASP A 432 -7.44 -4.56 13.91
N ASP A 433 -8.73 -4.44 13.62
CA ASP A 433 -9.86 -4.98 14.40
C ASP A 433 -11.12 -5.09 13.52
N ASP A 434 -12.19 -5.77 13.96
CA ASP A 434 -13.45 -5.86 13.20
C ASP A 434 -14.37 -4.63 13.35
N GLU A 435 -14.35 -3.93 14.49
CA GLU A 435 -15.13 -2.71 14.73
C GLU A 435 -14.28 -1.45 14.86
N GLY A 436 -13.04 -1.56 15.32
CA GLY A 436 -12.03 -0.50 15.32
C GLY A 436 -11.26 -0.37 16.64
N VAL A 437 -9.95 -0.20 16.52
CA VAL A 437 -9.03 -0.01 17.64
C VAL A 437 -9.20 1.38 18.27
N THR A 438 -9.18 1.44 19.60
CA THR A 438 -9.31 2.69 20.38
C THR A 438 -7.95 3.28 20.77
N SER A 439 -7.03 2.45 21.28
CA SER A 439 -5.68 2.89 21.69
C SER A 439 -4.63 1.77 21.64
N VAL A 440 -3.36 2.18 21.69
CA VAL A 440 -2.20 1.30 21.86
C VAL A 440 -1.31 1.82 23.00
N ASP A 441 -0.85 0.91 23.84
CA ASP A 441 0.13 1.16 24.90
C ASP A 441 1.49 0.52 24.54
N ILE A 442 2.58 1.11 25.01
CA ILE A 442 3.95 0.61 24.85
C ILE A 442 4.50 0.29 26.24
N LEU A 443 4.92 -0.96 26.43
CA LEU A 443 5.53 -1.46 27.66
C LEU A 443 6.95 -1.95 27.40
N LEU A 444 7.83 -1.80 28.39
CA LEU A 444 9.21 -2.29 28.39
C LEU A 444 9.39 -3.38 29.46
N SER A 445 9.93 -4.51 29.02
CA SER A 445 10.55 -5.53 29.86
C SER A 445 12.07 -5.29 29.94
N THR A 446 12.67 -5.63 31.07
CA THR A 446 14.14 -5.67 31.26
C THR A 446 14.66 -7.05 31.68
N ASP A 447 13.78 -8.06 31.68
CA ASP A 447 13.99 -9.42 32.17
C ASP A 447 13.64 -10.50 31.12
N GLY A 448 13.66 -10.14 29.82
CA GLY A 448 13.48 -11.08 28.71
C GLY A 448 12.02 -11.37 28.36
N GLY A 449 11.08 -10.58 28.88
CA GLY A 449 9.64 -10.71 28.67
C GLY A 449 8.88 -11.37 29.83
N ASP A 450 9.55 -11.70 30.93
CA ASP A 450 8.94 -12.28 32.13
C ASP A 450 7.98 -11.27 32.81
N THR A 451 8.36 -9.99 32.94
CA THR A 451 7.45 -8.88 33.30
C THR A 451 7.58 -7.67 32.37
N PHE A 452 6.55 -6.82 32.38
CA PHE A 452 6.46 -5.59 31.60
C PHE A 452 6.09 -4.41 32.51
N ASP A 453 6.80 -4.28 33.63
CA ASP A 453 6.49 -3.33 34.71
C ASP A 453 6.80 -1.86 34.37
N THR A 454 7.48 -1.59 33.25
CA THR A 454 7.81 -0.22 32.81
C THR A 454 6.89 0.22 31.69
N ILE A 455 5.98 1.14 31.99
CA ILE A 455 5.16 1.83 31.00
C ILE A 455 6.04 2.85 30.26
N VAL A 456 6.13 2.72 28.93
CA VAL A 456 6.82 3.67 28.05
C VAL A 456 5.86 4.78 27.61
N ALA A 457 4.65 4.40 27.22
CA ALA A 457 3.55 5.30 26.86
C ALA A 457 2.21 4.55 26.87
N GLU A 458 1.12 5.28 27.07
CA GLU A 458 -0.27 4.78 27.05
C GLU A 458 -1.14 5.68 26.16
N ASP A 459 -2.34 5.21 25.81
CA ASP A 459 -3.35 5.98 25.06
C ASP A 459 -2.86 6.52 23.69
N LEU A 460 -1.98 5.78 23.00
CA LEU A 460 -1.46 6.20 21.70
C LEU A 460 -2.45 5.90 20.55
N PRO A 461 -2.36 6.64 19.42
CA PRO A 461 -3.20 6.38 18.26
C PRO A 461 -3.06 4.94 17.72
N PRO A 462 -4.11 4.34 17.14
CA PRO A 462 -4.10 2.94 16.73
C PRO A 462 -2.97 2.53 15.77
N THR A 463 -2.59 3.42 14.85
CA THR A 463 -1.49 3.21 13.90
C THR A 463 -0.61 4.44 13.92
N GLY A 464 0.71 4.28 14.00
CA GLY A 464 1.61 5.42 14.04
C GLY A 464 3.03 5.09 14.51
N GLY A 465 3.65 6.09 15.14
CA GLY A 465 4.95 5.97 15.77
C GLY A 465 5.13 6.94 16.92
N PHE A 466 6.03 6.60 17.84
CA PHE A 466 6.30 7.30 19.08
C PHE A 466 7.81 7.45 19.28
N ALA A 467 8.28 8.69 19.42
CA ALA A 467 9.69 8.99 19.69
C ALA A 467 10.03 8.67 21.15
N TRP A 468 10.45 7.42 21.40
CA TRP A 468 10.80 6.92 22.73
C TRP A 468 12.17 7.44 23.15
N THR A 469 12.23 8.08 24.32
CA THR A 469 13.52 8.33 25.00
C THR A 469 13.88 7.11 25.84
N VAL A 470 14.90 6.37 25.41
CA VAL A 470 15.33 5.12 26.02
C VAL A 470 15.78 5.39 27.47
N PRO A 471 15.23 4.70 28.48
CA PRO A 471 15.59 4.93 29.88
C PRO A 471 17.00 4.42 30.16
N ASP A 472 17.69 5.02 31.13
CA ASP A 472 19.02 4.59 31.58
C ASP A 472 18.91 3.37 32.51
N LEU A 473 18.42 2.26 31.95
CA LEU A 473 18.16 0.98 32.61
C LEU A 473 18.94 -0.13 31.89
N PRO A 474 20.23 -0.35 32.23
CA PRO A 474 21.06 -1.29 31.50
C PRO A 474 20.59 -2.75 31.65
N THR A 475 20.33 -3.41 30.52
CA THR A 475 19.93 -4.82 30.45
C THR A 475 20.30 -5.39 29.07
N ASP A 476 20.75 -6.64 29.01
CA ASP A 476 20.88 -7.41 27.77
C ASP A 476 19.61 -8.21 27.41
N GLN A 477 18.54 -8.06 28.22
CA GLN A 477 17.24 -8.73 28.09
C GLN A 477 16.08 -7.74 27.90
N GLY A 478 16.30 -6.64 27.17
CA GLY A 478 15.26 -5.66 26.87
C GLY A 478 14.24 -6.20 25.85
N ARG A 479 12.95 -6.00 26.08
CA ARG A 479 11.88 -6.24 25.08
C ARG A 479 10.82 -5.15 25.15
N LEU A 480 10.24 -4.80 24.00
CA LEU A 480 9.00 -4.02 23.97
C LEU A 480 7.81 -4.95 23.79
N ARG A 481 6.68 -4.60 24.40
CA ARG A 481 5.36 -5.16 24.11
C ARG A 481 4.40 -4.03 23.82
N LEU A 482 3.64 -4.18 22.74
CA LEU A 482 2.49 -3.34 22.45
C LEU A 482 1.25 -4.03 23.00
N VAL A 483 0.35 -3.27 23.62
CA VAL A 483 -0.98 -3.74 24.01
C VAL A 483 -1.99 -2.88 23.27
N VAL A 484 -2.95 -3.48 22.59
CA VAL A 484 -3.97 -2.79 21.79
C VAL A 484 -5.34 -3.05 22.35
N HIS A 485 -6.21 -2.04 22.34
CA HIS A 485 -7.56 -2.08 22.90
C HIS A 485 -8.62 -1.76 21.84
N ASP A 486 -9.79 -2.40 21.89
CA ASP A 486 -10.96 -2.09 21.05
C ASP A 486 -11.98 -1.23 21.82
N ALA A 487 -13.17 -1.00 21.24
CA ALA A 487 -14.27 -0.30 21.90
C ALA A 487 -15.12 -1.20 22.82
N ASP A 488 -14.99 -2.52 22.68
CA ASP A 488 -15.71 -3.57 23.42
C ASP A 488 -14.97 -4.00 24.71
N GLY A 489 -13.75 -3.49 24.93
CA GLY A 489 -12.90 -3.79 26.08
C GLY A 489 -12.09 -5.08 25.94
N ARG A 490 -11.84 -5.55 24.71
CA ARG A 490 -10.90 -6.64 24.42
C ARG A 490 -9.52 -6.08 24.11
N THR A 491 -8.53 -6.97 24.20
CA THR A 491 -7.12 -6.61 24.05
C THR A 491 -6.36 -7.60 23.20
N GLY A 492 -5.44 -7.10 22.39
CA GLY A 492 -4.39 -7.86 21.71
C GLY A 492 -3.00 -7.41 22.13
N ALA A 493 -1.96 -8.13 21.70
CA ALA A 493 -0.58 -7.74 21.91
C ALA A 493 0.37 -8.32 20.86
N ASP A 494 1.49 -7.63 20.63
CA ASP A 494 2.67 -8.11 19.91
C ASP A 494 3.93 -7.61 20.65
N GLU A 495 5.06 -8.29 20.49
CA GLU A 495 6.29 -8.02 21.24
C GLU A 495 7.55 -8.23 20.42
N SER A 496 8.69 -7.77 20.94
CA SER A 496 10.01 -8.06 20.35
C SER A 496 10.22 -9.57 20.25
N ASP A 497 10.46 -10.10 19.04
CA ASP A 497 10.80 -11.50 18.77
C ASP A 497 11.96 -12.00 19.64
N ALA A 498 12.96 -11.14 19.85
CA ALA A 498 14.16 -11.42 20.62
C ALA A 498 14.57 -10.25 21.53
N ASP A 499 15.44 -10.55 22.49
CA ASP A 499 16.01 -9.57 23.41
C ASP A 499 16.85 -8.52 22.65
N PHE A 500 16.80 -7.26 23.08
CA PHE A 500 17.71 -6.19 22.69
C PHE A 500 18.48 -5.65 23.90
N LEU A 501 19.62 -5.00 23.63
CA LEU A 501 20.51 -4.49 24.66
C LEU A 501 20.27 -2.99 24.90
N ILE A 502 19.85 -2.64 26.12
CA ILE A 502 19.94 -1.27 26.65
C ILE A 502 21.27 -1.12 27.38
N CYS A 503 22.09 -0.19 26.90
CA CYS A 503 23.34 0.22 27.52
C CYS A 503 23.11 1.41 28.47
N SER A 504 24.01 1.62 29.43
CA SER A 504 24.02 2.87 30.20
C SER A 504 24.31 4.08 29.29
N SER A 505 23.83 5.26 29.69
CA SER A 505 24.14 6.54 29.03
C SER A 505 25.65 6.81 28.91
N ASP A 506 26.45 6.33 29.88
CA ASP A 506 27.92 6.42 29.88
C ASP A 506 28.62 5.49 28.86
N GLY A 507 27.93 4.48 28.31
CA GLY A 507 28.50 3.60 27.27
C GLY A 507 27.94 2.18 27.21
N CYS A 508 28.17 1.53 26.06
CA CYS A 508 27.84 0.12 25.83
C CYS A 508 28.98 -0.83 26.22
N PRO A 509 28.67 -2.10 26.58
CA PRO A 509 29.66 -3.18 26.66
C PRO A 509 30.40 -3.40 25.34
N CYS A 510 31.69 -3.73 25.42
CA CYS A 510 32.51 -4.02 24.23
C CYS A 510 32.02 -5.27 23.48
N THR A 511 32.27 -5.32 22.17
CA THR A 511 31.95 -6.47 21.32
C THR A 511 33.05 -7.53 21.27
N GLY A 512 34.25 -7.23 21.78
CA GLY A 512 35.43 -8.10 21.72
C GLY A 512 36.17 -8.06 20.37
N GLY A 513 35.74 -7.17 19.46
CA GLY A 513 36.37 -6.96 18.15
C GLY A 513 37.27 -5.73 18.07
N GLU A 514 37.26 -4.88 19.11
CA GLU A 514 37.86 -3.56 19.19
C GLU A 514 39.39 -3.62 19.03
N ARG A 515 39.92 -3.08 17.91
CA ARG A 515 41.36 -3.04 17.65
C ARG A 515 41.84 -1.92 16.73
N ILE A 516 43.11 -1.58 16.84
CA ILE A 516 43.86 -0.80 15.86
C ILE A 516 44.16 -1.69 14.65
N LYS A 517 43.28 -1.65 13.66
CA LYS A 517 43.42 -2.43 12.42
C LYS A 517 44.73 -2.17 11.66
N LYS A 518 45.25 -0.94 11.70
CA LYS A 518 46.56 -0.56 11.14
C LYS A 518 46.97 0.87 11.50
N VAL A 519 48.27 1.07 11.60
CA VAL A 519 48.93 2.39 11.59
C VAL A 519 49.62 2.64 10.24
N ARG A 520 49.70 3.90 9.80
CA ARG A 520 50.40 4.32 8.58
C ARG A 520 51.04 5.70 8.75
N CYS A 521 52.36 5.78 8.68
CA CYS A 521 53.05 7.06 8.47
C CYS A 521 53.02 7.44 6.98
N LYS A 522 52.85 8.73 6.69
CA LYS A 522 53.06 9.34 5.37
C LYS A 522 54.01 10.53 5.52
N GLN A 523 55.04 10.59 4.68
CA GLN A 523 55.97 11.71 4.63
C GLN A 523 55.28 12.97 4.08
N GLY A 524 55.54 14.11 4.73
CA GLY A 524 55.22 15.45 4.25
C GLY A 524 56.49 16.31 4.21
N ALA A 525 56.34 17.63 4.05
CA ALA A 525 57.47 18.55 4.08
C ALA A 525 58.09 18.59 5.50
N GLY A 526 59.21 17.88 5.69
CA GLY A 526 59.99 17.87 6.93
C GLY A 526 59.39 17.13 8.13
N THR A 527 58.17 16.57 8.02
CA THR A 527 57.49 15.85 9.12
C THR A 527 56.61 14.73 8.58
N PHE A 528 56.12 13.85 9.47
CA PHE A 528 55.20 12.77 9.11
C PHE A 528 53.76 13.06 9.53
N THR A 529 52.82 12.49 8.77
CA THR A 529 51.43 12.32 9.20
C THR A 529 51.21 10.86 9.55
N LEU A 530 50.97 10.55 10.82
CA LEU A 530 50.52 9.24 11.27
C LEU A 530 49.00 9.14 11.14
N VAL A 531 48.52 8.06 10.55
CA VAL A 531 47.10 7.72 10.46
C VAL A 531 46.88 6.38 11.16
N VAL A 532 46.11 6.39 12.23
CA VAL A 532 45.68 5.20 12.99
C VAL A 532 44.27 4.86 12.54
N ILE A 533 44.03 3.61 12.15
CA ILE A 533 42.72 3.15 11.66
C ILE A 533 42.23 2.06 12.60
N LEU A 534 41.07 2.31 13.20
CA LEU A 534 40.42 1.45 14.19
C LEU A 534 39.30 0.64 13.52
N SER A 535 39.00 -0.54 14.06
CA SER A 535 37.84 -1.33 13.65
C SER A 535 37.32 -2.21 14.77
N GLY A 536 36.03 -2.53 14.72
CA GLY A 536 35.45 -3.62 15.50
C GLY A 536 34.85 -3.21 16.84
N GLY A 537 34.57 -1.92 17.05
CA GLY A 537 33.52 -1.49 17.98
C GLY A 537 32.21 -1.22 17.23
N ARG A 538 31.16 -0.82 17.95
CA ARG A 538 29.83 -0.53 17.42
C ARG A 538 29.78 0.82 16.70
N SER A 539 28.73 1.07 15.93
CA SER A 539 28.49 2.42 15.40
C SER A 539 28.28 3.40 16.56
N GLY A 540 28.76 4.64 16.42
CA GLY A 540 28.58 5.65 17.45
C GLY A 540 29.41 5.45 18.73
N ASP A 541 30.24 4.40 18.83
CA ASP A 541 31.20 4.26 19.95
C ASP A 541 32.28 5.33 19.87
N THR A 542 32.60 5.94 21.00
CA THR A 542 33.72 6.86 21.14
C THR A 542 35.04 6.08 21.22
N TYR A 543 36.14 6.72 20.79
CA TYR A 543 37.49 6.23 21.01
C TYR A 543 38.46 7.39 21.25
N LEU A 544 39.49 7.12 22.04
CA LEU A 544 40.65 7.98 22.25
C LEU A 544 41.89 7.24 21.75
N VAL A 545 42.66 7.85 20.85
CA VAL A 545 43.99 7.36 20.47
C VAL A 545 45.04 8.26 21.13
N THR A 546 45.92 7.66 21.93
CA THR A 546 47.05 8.33 22.57
C THR A 546 48.36 7.75 22.02
N LEU A 547 49.24 8.60 21.50
CA LEU A 547 50.58 8.21 21.08
C LEU A 547 51.52 8.22 22.29
N SER A 548 52.57 7.39 22.25
CA SER A 548 53.65 7.37 23.27
C SER A 548 54.40 8.70 23.44
N THR A 549 54.14 9.69 22.58
CA THR A 549 54.58 11.09 22.74
C THR A 549 53.62 11.95 23.57
N GLY A 550 52.59 11.37 24.20
CA GLY A 550 51.54 12.09 24.93
C GLY A 550 50.55 12.87 24.06
N ARG A 551 50.42 12.51 22.77
CA ARG A 551 49.53 13.21 21.82
C ARG A 551 48.24 12.44 21.64
N GLU A 552 47.11 13.13 21.73
CA GLU A 552 45.79 12.50 21.76
C GLU A 552 44.89 12.90 20.58
N PHE A 553 43.95 12.02 20.25
CA PHE A 553 42.89 12.25 19.27
C PHE A 553 41.63 11.49 19.71
N ALA A 554 40.57 12.21 20.04
CA ALA A 554 39.25 11.64 20.28
C ALA A 554 38.44 11.56 18.97
N GLY A 555 37.59 10.55 18.82
CA GLY A 555 36.68 10.42 17.69
C GLY A 555 35.55 9.43 17.95
N VAL A 556 34.71 9.23 16.93
CA VAL A 556 33.54 8.33 16.97
C VAL A 556 33.64 7.32 15.82
N LEU A 557 33.26 6.07 16.05
CA LEU A 557 33.16 5.03 15.02
C LEU A 557 31.95 5.29 14.12
N ASN A 558 32.13 5.08 12.81
CA ASN A 558 31.03 5.17 11.84
C ASN A 558 30.15 3.90 11.81
N ASP A 559 29.10 3.95 11.00
CA ASP A 559 28.10 2.89 10.72
C ASP A 559 28.66 1.53 10.27
N ARG A 560 29.98 1.42 10.11
CA ARG A 560 30.69 0.17 9.78
C ARG A 560 31.70 -0.21 10.86
N GLY A 561 31.54 0.30 12.08
CA GLY A 561 32.39 0.06 13.25
C GLY A 561 33.84 0.49 13.04
N LYS A 562 34.09 1.59 12.31
CA LYS A 562 35.45 2.02 11.90
C LYS A 562 35.76 3.45 12.30
N GLY A 563 36.96 3.62 12.86
CA GLY A 563 37.50 4.91 13.33
C GLY A 563 38.80 5.26 12.62
N LYS A 564 39.21 6.53 12.72
CA LYS A 564 40.43 7.04 12.11
C LYS A 564 40.97 8.27 12.85
N ALA A 565 42.05 8.10 13.59
CA ALA A 565 42.84 9.22 14.12
C ALA A 565 43.91 9.67 13.13
N LYS A 566 44.18 10.98 13.07
CA LYS A 566 45.20 11.58 12.20
C LYS A 566 46.06 12.58 12.97
N PHE A 567 47.35 12.27 13.11
CA PHE A 567 48.34 13.13 13.75
C PHE A 567 49.30 13.69 12.70
N THR A 568 49.34 15.00 12.51
CA THR A 568 50.33 15.70 11.67
C THR A 568 51.55 16.11 12.49
N GLY A 569 52.70 16.38 11.87
CA GLY A 569 53.89 16.83 12.60
C GLY A 569 54.50 15.77 13.51
N VAL A 570 54.35 14.48 13.17
CA VAL A 570 54.99 13.38 13.90
C VAL A 570 56.47 13.32 13.49
N PRO A 571 57.42 13.23 14.44
CA PRO A 571 58.85 13.11 14.12
C PRO A 571 59.20 11.73 13.53
N GLN A 572 60.41 11.63 12.97
CA GLN A 572 60.99 10.35 12.54
C GLN A 572 61.25 9.45 13.76
N GLY A 573 61.09 8.13 13.61
CA GLY A 573 61.34 7.15 14.66
C GLY A 573 60.16 6.21 14.93
N ALA A 574 60.32 5.36 15.95
CA ALA A 574 59.32 4.40 16.39
C ALA A 574 58.57 4.88 17.64
N GLY A 575 57.33 4.42 17.81
CA GLY A 575 56.49 4.70 18.98
C GLY A 575 55.31 3.74 19.08
N LEU A 576 54.49 3.91 20.11
CA LEU A 576 53.24 3.16 20.29
C LEU A 576 52.06 4.09 20.04
N ALA A 577 51.01 3.56 19.40
CA ALA A 577 49.68 4.14 19.42
C ALA A 577 48.79 3.23 20.28
N THR A 578 48.30 3.76 21.38
CA THR A 578 47.32 3.12 22.27
C THR A 578 45.94 3.65 21.90
N ALA A 579 44.97 2.78 21.73
CA ALA A 579 43.57 3.14 21.56
C ALA A 579 42.78 2.65 22.76
N ALA A 580 41.91 3.51 23.29
CA ALA A 580 40.90 3.19 24.28
C ALA A 580 39.52 3.45 23.68
N TRP A 581 38.58 2.53 23.84
CA TRP A 581 37.19 2.67 23.40
C TRP A 581 36.30 3.10 24.57
N GLY A 582 35.19 3.77 24.29
CA GLY A 582 34.22 4.19 25.32
C GLY A 582 33.69 3.03 26.17
N CYS A 583 33.67 1.81 25.62
CA CYS A 583 33.30 0.58 26.32
C CYS A 583 34.36 0.07 27.32
N GLY A 584 35.54 0.69 27.40
CA GLY A 584 36.64 0.31 28.29
C GLY A 584 37.71 -0.62 27.68
N ALA A 585 37.50 -1.16 26.48
CA ALA A 585 38.55 -1.92 25.77
C ALA A 585 39.76 -1.05 25.43
N THR A 586 40.94 -1.66 25.41
CA THR A 586 42.18 -1.04 24.95
C THR A 586 42.95 -1.97 24.00
N ASP A 587 43.68 -1.38 23.05
CA ASP A 587 44.57 -2.08 22.12
C ASP A 587 45.77 -1.19 21.77
N GLU A 588 46.92 -1.80 21.49
CA GLU A 588 48.17 -1.07 21.20
C GLU A 588 48.83 -1.58 19.93
N LEU A 589 49.27 -0.64 19.08
CA LEU A 589 50.03 -0.97 17.88
C LEU A 589 51.24 -0.07 17.71
N ALA A 590 52.42 -0.69 17.61
CA ALA A 590 53.66 -0.01 17.31
C ALA A 590 53.64 0.59 15.90
N TYR A 591 54.15 1.81 15.76
CA TYR A 591 54.38 2.47 14.47
C TYR A 591 55.84 2.86 14.31
N ALA A 592 56.27 2.99 13.06
CA ALA A 592 57.55 3.59 12.70
C ALA A 592 57.33 4.59 11.56
N CYS A 593 57.78 5.84 11.75
CA CYS A 593 57.85 6.86 10.71
C CYS A 593 59.30 6.89 10.18
N PRO A 594 59.53 6.42 8.94
CA PRO A 594 60.88 6.11 8.41
C PRO A 594 61.67 7.33 7.97
#